data_AF-A0A7C1SZI0-F1
#
_entry.id   AF-A0A7C1SZI0-F1
#
_cell.length_a   1.000
_cell.length_b   1.000
_cell.length_c   1.000
_cell.angle_alpha   90.00
_cell.angle_beta   90.00
_cell.angle_gamma   90.00
#
_symmetry.space_group_name_H-M   'P 1'
#
loop_
_entity.id
_entity.type
_entity.pdbx_description
1 polymer ?
#
loop_
_entity_poly.entity_id
_entity_poly.type
_entity_poly.pdbx_seq_one_letter_code
_entity_poly.pdbx_strand_id
1 'polypeptide(L)'
;FNEAFRVLKPGGRMMISDIVLLEELPEDIKKSAEAYTGCLAGAILKDKYLGLIKEAGFQNIEVTENNGPSAIDLLLEDPETKAILEERDPNLENLKNLDKMASVSIQINAIKPK
;
A
#
# COMPACT_ATOMS: atom_id res chain seq x y z
N PHE A 1 14.38 0.94 -2.88
CA PHE A 1 14.65 2.12 -3.74
C PHE A 1 16.12 2.36 -4.06
N ASN A 2 17.07 2.15 -3.14
CA ASN A 2 18.51 2.33 -3.41
C ASN A 2 19.00 1.64 -4.67
N GLU A 3 18.54 0.41 -4.93
CA GLU A 3 18.96 -0.33 -6.12
C GLU A 3 18.40 0.25 -7.42
N ALA A 4 17.12 0.66 -7.42
CA ALA A 4 16.53 1.40 -8.53
C ALA A 4 17.29 2.72 -8.81
N PHE A 5 17.67 3.43 -7.74
CA PHE A 5 18.49 4.64 -7.86
C PHE A 5 19.88 4.33 -8.43
N ARG A 6 20.53 3.25 -8.00
CA ARG A 6 21.86 2.84 -8.47
C ARG A 6 21.87 2.55 -9.96
N VAL A 7 20.87 1.82 -10.46
CA VAL A 7 20.83 1.36 -11.87
C VAL A 7 20.34 2.41 -12.86
N LEU A 8 19.54 3.38 -12.42
CA LEU A 8 19.08 4.46 -13.29
C LEU A 8 20.24 5.38 -13.70
N LYS A 9 20.23 5.84 -14.96
CA LYS A 9 21.15 6.89 -15.42
C LYS A 9 20.83 8.23 -14.74
N PRO A 10 21.78 9.17 -14.62
CA PRO A 10 21.49 10.53 -14.18
C PRO A 10 20.40 11.17 -15.05
N GLY A 11 19.43 11.84 -14.42
CA GLY A 11 18.22 12.34 -15.09
C GLY A 11 17.16 11.27 -15.40
N GLY A 12 17.38 10.00 -15.02
CA GLY A 12 16.44 8.90 -15.20
C GLY A 12 15.19 9.04 -14.31
N ARG A 13 14.08 8.45 -14.76
CA ARG A 13 12.79 8.48 -14.06
C ARG A 13 12.44 7.10 -13.51
N MET A 14 11.94 7.07 -12.28
CA MET A 14 11.28 5.92 -11.68
C MET A 14 9.77 6.19 -11.67
N MET A 15 8.99 5.25 -12.20
CA MET A 15 7.53 5.31 -12.20
C MET A 15 6.98 3.99 -11.68
N ILE A 16 6.20 4.04 -10.60
CA ILE A 16 5.73 2.85 -9.87
C ILE A 16 4.24 3.02 -9.56
N SER A 17 3.48 1.91 -9.65
CA SER A 17 2.14 1.80 -9.08
C SER A 17 2.20 0.75 -7.99
N ASP A 18 1.76 1.07 -6.77
CA ASP A 18 1.86 0.18 -5.62
C ASP A 18 0.72 0.41 -4.63
N ILE A 19 0.56 -0.52 -3.68
CA ILE A 19 -0.37 -0.40 -2.55
C ILE A 19 0.41 0.12 -1.34
N VAL A 20 -0.11 1.15 -0.70
CA VAL A 20 0.43 1.66 0.57
C VAL A 20 -0.66 1.69 1.62
N LEU A 21 -0.22 1.64 2.88
CA LEU A 21 -1.08 1.77 4.02
C LEU A 21 -1.25 3.24 4.40
N LEU A 22 -2.48 3.63 4.75
CA LEU A 22 -2.77 4.93 5.36
C LEU A 22 -2.70 4.82 6.89
N GLU A 23 -2.97 3.63 7.44
CA GLU A 23 -2.90 3.30 8.86
C GLU A 23 -2.31 1.90 9.06
N GLU A 24 -1.84 1.60 10.27
CA GLU A 24 -1.28 0.29 10.59
C GLU A 24 -2.34 -0.82 10.52
N LEU A 25 -2.00 -1.93 9.87
CA LEU A 25 -2.88 -3.10 9.85
C LEU A 25 -2.93 -3.81 11.21
N PRO A 26 -4.08 -4.37 11.59
CA PRO A 26 -4.19 -5.29 12.72
C PRO A 26 -3.24 -6.50 12.57
N GLU A 27 -2.76 -7.02 13.70
CA GLU A 27 -1.79 -8.13 13.73
C GLU A 27 -2.28 -9.41 13.02
N ASP A 28 -3.58 -9.69 13.09
CA ASP A 28 -4.16 -10.88 12.45
C ASP A 28 -4.05 -10.80 10.92
N ILE A 29 -4.25 -9.60 10.34
CA ILE A 29 -4.14 -9.36 8.89
C ILE A 29 -2.67 -9.38 8.46
N LYS A 30 -1.77 -8.81 9.27
CA LYS A 30 -0.32 -8.86 9.02
C LYS A 30 0.24 -10.29 8.94
N LYS A 31 -0.41 -11.24 9.62
CA LYS A 31 -0.01 -12.65 9.68
C LYS A 31 -0.76 -13.55 8.70
N SER A 32 -1.79 -13.05 8.02
CA SER A 32 -2.54 -13.82 7.01
C SER A 32 -1.69 -14.05 5.76
N ALA A 33 -1.65 -15.31 5.31
CA ALA A 33 -0.95 -15.68 4.08
C ALA A 33 -1.69 -15.12 2.86
N GLU A 34 -3.01 -15.09 2.90
CA GLU A 34 -3.91 -14.58 1.86
C GLU A 34 -3.66 -13.08 1.68
N ALA A 35 -3.70 -12.30 2.76
CA ALA A 35 -3.41 -10.86 2.74
C ALA A 35 -1.97 -10.58 2.27
N TYR A 36 -1.02 -11.45 2.58
CA TYR A 36 0.35 -11.33 2.08
C TYR A 36 0.42 -11.57 0.58
N THR A 37 -0.20 -12.64 0.07
CA THR A 37 -0.24 -12.95 -1.38
C THR A 37 -1.01 -11.89 -2.17
N GLY A 38 -1.98 -11.21 -1.54
CA GLY A 38 -2.69 -10.06 -2.09
C GLY A 38 -1.93 -8.72 -2.00
N CYS A 39 -0.64 -8.73 -1.63
CA CYS A 39 0.21 -7.54 -1.46
C CYS A 39 -0.22 -6.57 -0.34
N LEU A 40 -1.21 -6.92 0.49
CA LEU A 40 -1.71 -6.07 1.56
C LEU A 40 -0.84 -6.18 2.82
N ALA A 41 -0.62 -7.38 3.34
CA ALA A 41 0.10 -7.57 4.60
C ALA A 41 1.57 -7.13 4.54
N GLY A 42 2.15 -7.11 3.33
CA GLY A 42 3.50 -6.61 3.06
C GLY A 42 3.58 -5.10 2.79
N ALA A 43 2.43 -4.41 2.64
CA ALA A 43 2.41 -2.98 2.41
C ALA A 43 2.89 -2.22 3.65
N ILE A 44 3.46 -1.04 3.44
CA ILE A 44 3.95 -0.15 4.50
C ILE A 44 3.21 1.17 4.45
N LEU A 45 3.29 1.93 5.56
CA LEU A 45 2.72 3.27 5.63
C LEU A 45 3.24 4.16 4.50
N LYS A 46 2.32 4.91 3.88
CA LYS A 46 2.59 5.82 2.75
C LYS A 46 3.75 6.77 3.06
N ASP A 47 3.76 7.39 4.23
CA ASP A 47 4.83 8.33 4.60
C ASP A 47 6.19 7.66 4.70
N LYS A 48 6.23 6.42 5.22
CA LYS A 48 7.46 5.62 5.25
C LYS A 48 7.91 5.25 3.84
N TYR A 49 6.99 4.86 2.96
CA TYR A 49 7.26 4.54 1.57
C TYR A 49 7.91 5.72 0.83
N LEU A 50 7.29 6.91 0.93
CA LEU A 50 7.80 8.14 0.32
C LEU A 50 9.13 8.59 0.94
N GLY A 51 9.28 8.40 2.26
CA GLY A 51 10.53 8.62 2.98
C GLY A 51 11.69 7.80 2.40
N LEU A 52 11.48 6.49 2.22
CA LEU A 52 12.49 5.60 1.64
C LEU A 52 12.88 5.97 0.20
N ILE A 53 11.95 6.50 -0.60
CA ILE A 53 12.24 7.01 -1.94
C ILE A 53 13.14 8.25 -1.87
N LYS A 54 12.81 9.18 -0.97
CA LYS A 54 13.58 10.40 -0.75
C LYS A 54 14.98 10.09 -0.20
N GLU A 55 15.08 9.19 0.78
CA GLU A 55 16.34 8.72 1.36
C GLU A 55 17.25 8.06 0.32
N ALA A 56 16.68 7.34 -0.66
CA ALA A 56 17.44 6.77 -1.77
C ALA A 56 18.05 7.83 -2.72
N GLY A 57 17.64 9.10 -2.62
CA GLY A 57 18.17 10.21 -3.41
C GLY A 57 17.30 10.66 -4.58
N PHE A 58 16.11 10.09 -4.75
CA PHE A 58 15.16 10.57 -5.75
C PHE A 58 14.60 11.94 -5.37
N GLN A 59 14.35 12.77 -6.39
CA GLN A 59 13.81 14.13 -6.27
C GLN A 59 12.55 14.27 -7.14
N ASN A 60 11.86 15.41 -7.02
CA ASN A 60 10.64 15.72 -7.77
C ASN A 60 9.61 14.58 -7.68
N ILE A 61 9.38 14.10 -6.45
CA ILE A 61 8.44 13.01 -6.17
C ILE A 61 7.03 13.55 -6.34
N GLU A 62 6.34 13.07 -7.36
CA GLU A 62 4.93 13.33 -7.64
C GLU A 62 4.14 12.07 -7.27
N VAL A 63 3.03 12.27 -6.55
CA VAL A 63 2.16 11.17 -6.11
C VAL A 63 0.76 11.44 -6.64
N THR A 64 0.14 10.42 -7.23
CA THR A 64 -1.27 10.42 -7.61
C THR A 64 -1.94 9.25 -6.91
N GLU A 65 -3.00 9.53 -6.17
CA GLU A 65 -3.81 8.51 -5.52
C GLU A 65 -4.93 8.06 -6.45
N ASN A 66 -5.13 6.75 -6.53
CA ASN A 66 -6.27 6.18 -7.24
C ASN A 66 -7.32 5.73 -6.22
N ASN A 67 -8.48 6.39 -6.24
CA ASN A 67 -9.61 6.12 -5.36
C ASN A 67 -10.48 4.94 -5.85
N GLY A 68 -9.87 3.96 -6.52
CA GLY A 68 -10.53 2.71 -6.88
C GLY A 68 -10.78 1.83 -5.64
N PRO A 69 -11.37 0.63 -5.84
CA PRO A 69 -11.56 -0.32 -4.73
C PRO A 69 -10.25 -0.56 -3.99
N SER A 70 -10.28 -0.46 -2.66
CA SER A 70 -9.11 -0.71 -1.84
C SER A 70 -8.69 -2.19 -1.95
N ALA A 71 -7.43 -2.50 -1.62
CA ALA A 71 -6.99 -3.89 -1.59
C ALA A 71 -7.79 -4.72 -0.56
N ILE A 72 -8.31 -4.05 0.48
CA ILE A 72 -9.20 -4.64 1.47
C ILE A 72 -10.57 -4.91 0.86
N ASP A 73 -11.11 -3.99 0.06
CA ASP A 73 -12.41 -4.18 -0.61
C ASP A 73 -12.40 -5.45 -1.46
N LEU A 74 -11.29 -5.71 -2.17
CA LEU A 74 -11.12 -6.92 -2.99
C LEU A 74 -10.97 -8.18 -2.14
N LEU A 75 -10.33 -8.09 -0.96
CA LEU A 75 -10.20 -9.22 -0.03
C LEU A 75 -11.50 -9.50 0.71
N LEU A 76 -12.37 -8.50 0.94
CA LEU A 76 -13.69 -8.70 1.56
C LEU A 76 -14.70 -9.40 0.64
N GLU A 77 -14.41 -9.44 -0.66
CA GLU A 77 -15.17 -10.28 -1.59
C GLU A 77 -14.87 -11.77 -1.39
N ASP A 78 -13.79 -12.13 -0.68
CA ASP A 78 -13.46 -13.50 -0.31
C ASP A 78 -14.29 -13.99 0.89
N PRO A 79 -15.03 -15.11 0.76
CA PRO A 79 -15.89 -15.64 1.82
C PRO A 79 -15.16 -16.02 3.11
N GLU A 80 -13.90 -16.45 3.05
CA GLU A 80 -13.12 -16.86 4.23
C GLU A 80 -12.68 -15.63 5.02
N THR A 81 -12.15 -14.62 4.32
CA THR A 81 -11.76 -13.33 4.91
C THR A 81 -12.94 -12.63 5.55
N LYS A 82 -14.10 -12.68 4.89
CA LYS A 82 -15.35 -12.16 5.43
C LYS A 82 -15.77 -12.87 6.72
N ALA A 83 -15.73 -14.20 6.75
CA ALA A 83 -16.09 -14.98 7.95
C ALA A 83 -15.17 -14.68 9.15
N ILE A 84 -13.86 -14.54 8.93
CA ILE A 84 -12.89 -14.20 9.98
C ILE A 84 -13.19 -12.82 10.58
N LEU A 85 -13.56 -11.85 9.75
CA LEU A 85 -13.86 -10.49 10.19
C LEU A 85 -15.23 -10.39 10.89
N GLU A 86 -16.22 -11.13 10.41
CA GLU A 86 -17.54 -11.28 11.05
C GLU A 86 -17.47 -11.90 12.44
N GLU A 87 -16.56 -12.85 12.66
CA GLU A 87 -16.34 -13.47 13.97
C GLU A 87 -15.70 -12.50 14.98
N ARG A 88 -14.92 -11.53 14.49
CA ARG A 88 -14.20 -10.54 15.30
C ARG A 88 -15.04 -9.31 15.65
N ASP A 89 -15.90 -8.85 14.74
CA ASP A 89 -16.91 -7.83 14.99
C ASP A 89 -18.21 -8.19 14.24
N PRO A 90 -19.27 -8.65 14.94
CA PRO A 90 -20.53 -9.02 14.29
C PRO A 90 -21.23 -7.84 13.62
N ASN A 91 -20.76 -6.61 13.84
CA ASN A 91 -21.28 -5.41 13.20
C ASN A 91 -20.35 -4.96 12.05
N LEU A 92 -20.45 -5.65 10.90
CA LEU A 92 -19.65 -5.35 9.69
C LEU A 92 -19.74 -3.90 9.18
N GLU A 93 -20.74 -3.11 9.60
CA GLU A 93 -20.82 -1.68 9.25
C GLU A 93 -19.63 -0.87 9.78
N ASN A 94 -18.99 -1.29 10.88
CA ASN A 94 -17.77 -0.65 11.38
C ASN A 94 -16.52 -1.03 10.55
N LEU A 95 -16.50 -2.23 9.97
CA LEU A 95 -15.43 -2.70 9.09
C LEU A 95 -15.46 -1.99 7.73
N LYS A 96 -16.67 -1.72 7.19
CA LYS A 96 -16.85 -0.83 6.02
C LYS A 96 -16.31 0.59 6.21
N ASN A 97 -16.17 1.03 7.46
CA ASN A 97 -15.52 2.30 7.80
C ASN A 97 -13.99 2.16 8.00
N LEU A 98 -13.47 0.95 8.30
CA LEU A 98 -12.04 0.63 8.20
C LEU A 98 -11.56 0.59 6.72
N ASP A 99 -12.42 0.12 5.82
CA ASP A 99 -12.13 -0.17 4.40
C ASP A 99 -11.65 1.04 3.59
N LYS A 100 -12.14 2.25 3.91
CA LYS A 100 -11.69 3.48 3.24
C LYS A 100 -10.41 4.09 3.84
N MET A 101 -9.95 3.60 4.98
CA MET A 101 -8.93 4.29 5.79
C MET A 101 -7.60 3.55 5.93
N ALA A 102 -7.50 2.27 5.58
CA ALA A 102 -6.28 1.51 5.85
C ALA A 102 -5.30 1.39 4.67
N SER A 103 -5.74 1.41 3.40
CA SER A 103 -4.83 1.31 2.25
C SER A 103 -5.34 2.02 1.00
N VAL A 104 -4.42 2.43 0.13
CA VAL A 104 -4.72 3.08 -1.16
C VAL A 104 -3.69 2.67 -2.21
N SER A 105 -4.12 2.60 -3.47
CA SER A 105 -3.19 2.46 -4.59
C SER A 105 -2.62 3.83 -4.97
N ILE A 106 -1.31 3.94 -4.98
CA ILE A 106 -0.61 5.16 -5.39
C ILE A 106 0.22 4.93 -6.64
N GLN A 107 0.25 5.95 -7.47
CA GLN A 107 1.19 6.10 -8.56
C GLN A 107 2.23 7.13 -8.18
N ILE A 108 3.49 6.75 -8.33
CA ILE A 108 4.64 7.58 -8.00
C ILE A 108 5.44 7.82 -9.25
N ASN A 109 5.88 9.05 -9.40
CA ASN A 109 6.83 9.48 -10.40
C ASN A 109 7.96 10.24 -9.68
N ALA A 110 9.21 9.80 -9.86
CA ALA A 110 10.36 10.42 -9.21
C ALA A 110 11.59 10.43 -10.13
N ILE A 111 12.46 11.43 -9.95
CA ILE A 111 13.61 11.69 -10.82
C ILE A 111 14.92 11.44 -10.07
N LYS A 112 15.84 10.71 -10.71
CA LYS A 112 17.25 10.69 -10.31
C LYS A 112 17.91 11.99 -10.79
N PRO A 113 18.57 12.77 -9.92
CA PRO A 113 19.26 13.99 -10.32
C PRO A 113 20.30 13.75 -11.43
N LYS A 114 20.61 14.81 -12.21
CA LYS A 114 21.65 14.78 -13.24
C LYS A 114 23.04 14.80 -12.64
#